data_AF-A0A1Y3MPG7-F1
#
_entry.id   AF-A0A1Y3MPG7-F1
#
_cell.length_a   1.000
_cell.length_b   1.000
_cell.length_c   1.000
_cell.angle_alpha   90.00
_cell.angle_beta   90.00
_cell.angle_gamma   90.00
#
_symmetry.space_group_name_H-M   'P 1'
#
loop_
_entity.id
_entity.type
_entity.pdbx_description
1 polymer ?
#
loop_
_entity_poly.entity_id
_entity_poly.type
_entity_poly.pdbx_seq_one_letter_code
_entity_poly.pdbx_strand_id
1 'polypeptide(L)'
;MIFIGSFDLSIMMFSMNREASEVFYEGNDRSVFAGSHELLERISYYNLSYDKSDEFWEFYEENDEIISEDEEKILVEWFVDCWNKANGGSIKLPAYCGFHDANQSFDLQKNIWVSDEEKWWD
;
A
#
# COMPACT_ATOMS: atom_id res chain seq x y z
N MET A 1 0.69 2.31 3.04
CA MET A 1 0.23 0.96 3.41
C MET A 1 -1.10 0.70 2.76
N ILE A 2 -1.17 -0.36 1.98
CA ILE A 2 -2.37 -0.82 1.30
C ILE A 2 -2.99 -1.95 2.14
N PHE A 3 -4.31 -1.87 2.36
CA PHE A 3 -5.09 -2.93 2.98
C PHE A 3 -5.99 -3.54 1.92
N ILE A 4 -5.84 -4.84 1.71
CA ILE A 4 -6.67 -5.62 0.78
C ILE A 4 -7.61 -6.50 1.62
N GLY A 5 -8.88 -6.47 1.30
CA GLY A 5 -9.83 -7.54 1.61
C GLY A 5 -10.31 -8.18 0.32
N SER A 6 -11.13 -9.21 0.41
CA SER A 6 -11.63 -10.00 -0.74
C SER A 6 -11.97 -9.21 -1.99
N PHE A 7 -12.68 -8.07 -1.87
CA PHE A 7 -12.97 -7.16 -2.98
C PHE A 7 -12.89 -5.69 -2.56
N ASP A 8 -12.15 -5.42 -1.48
CA ASP A 8 -12.07 -4.11 -0.86
C ASP A 8 -10.64 -3.63 -0.80
N LEU A 9 -10.44 -2.34 -1.03
CA LEU A 9 -9.14 -1.69 -1.00
C LEU A 9 -9.23 -0.43 -0.14
N SER A 10 -8.27 -0.22 0.76
CA SER A 10 -8.04 1.09 1.40
C SER A 10 -6.54 1.39 1.49
N ILE A 11 -6.20 2.68 1.58
CA ILE A 11 -4.81 3.12 1.62
C ILE A 11 -4.62 4.14 2.73
N MET A 12 -3.69 3.82 3.63
CA MET A 12 -3.19 4.72 4.67
C MET A 12 -1.75 5.12 4.39
N MET A 13 -1.44 6.40 4.57
CA MET A 13 -0.08 6.91 4.62
C MET A 13 0.30 7.18 6.07
N PHE A 14 1.53 6.83 6.44
CA PHE A 14 2.08 7.07 7.77
C PHE A 14 3.37 7.87 7.65
N SER A 15 3.57 8.85 8.53
CA SER A 15 4.90 9.39 8.80
C SER A 15 5.61 8.48 9.80
N MET A 16 6.76 7.94 9.43
CA MET A 16 7.48 6.93 10.22
C MET A 16 8.89 7.38 10.58
N ASN A 17 9.39 6.96 11.73
CA ASN A 17 10.80 7.08 12.10
C ASN A 17 11.58 5.79 11.74
N ARG A 18 12.89 5.77 12.00
CA ARG A 18 13.76 4.61 11.76
C ARG A 18 13.52 3.42 12.69
N GLU A 19 12.70 3.59 13.71
CA GLU A 19 12.30 2.53 14.65
C GLU A 19 10.97 1.89 14.24
N ALA A 20 10.56 2.04 12.97
CA ALA A 20 9.29 1.57 12.43
C ALA A 20 8.08 2.07 13.24
N SER A 21 8.17 3.26 13.83
CA SER A 21 7.12 3.85 14.66
C SER A 21 6.54 5.10 14.00
N GLU A 22 5.22 5.27 14.11
CA GLU A 22 4.51 6.47 13.67
C GLU A 22 5.00 7.70 14.44
N VAL A 23 5.26 8.79 13.72
CA VAL A 23 5.72 10.04 14.28
C VAL A 23 4.56 11.00 14.42
N PHE A 24 4.30 11.50 15.63
CA PHE A 24 3.27 12.50 15.89
C PHE A 24 3.87 13.90 16.07
N TYR A 25 3.11 14.94 15.74
CA TYR A 25 3.49 16.34 15.92
C TYR A 25 2.40 17.09 16.69
N GLU A 26 2.75 17.61 17.87
CA GLU A 26 1.83 18.36 18.75
C GLU A 26 1.89 19.89 18.53
N GLY A 27 2.69 20.35 17.56
CA GLY A 27 2.80 21.78 17.26
C GLY A 27 1.66 22.30 16.38
N ASN A 28 1.68 23.61 16.11
CA ASN A 28 0.61 24.28 15.38
C ASN A 28 0.90 24.50 13.88
N ASP A 29 2.07 24.08 13.39
CA ASP A 29 2.43 24.19 11.97
C ASP A 29 1.74 23.08 11.16
N ARG A 30 0.71 23.47 10.39
CA ARG A 30 -0.07 22.56 9.55
C ARG A 30 0.66 22.10 8.28
N SER A 31 1.82 22.66 7.98
CA SER A 31 2.65 22.22 6.84
C SER A 31 3.47 20.97 7.14
N VAL A 32 3.59 20.60 8.43
CA VAL A 32 4.28 19.40 8.86
C VAL A 32 3.38 18.19 8.64
N PHE A 33 3.82 17.25 7.82
CA PHE A 33 3.19 15.93 7.73
C PHE A 33 3.65 15.07 8.92
N ALA A 34 2.70 14.71 9.78
CA ALA A 34 2.89 13.84 10.92
C ALA A 34 1.63 13.01 11.19
N GLY A 35 1.79 11.88 11.85
CA GLY A 35 0.77 10.88 12.09
C GLY A 35 0.45 10.09 10.83
N SER A 36 -0.84 9.87 10.62
CA SER A 36 -1.35 9.08 9.52
C SER A 36 -2.47 9.80 8.78
N HIS A 37 -2.60 9.48 7.51
CA HIS A 37 -3.57 10.08 6.62
C HIS A 37 -4.19 9.02 5.72
N GLU A 38 -5.51 9.00 5.67
CA GLU A 38 -6.23 8.17 4.71
C GLU A 38 -6.06 8.79 3.31
N LEU A 39 -5.40 8.04 2.41
CA LEU A 39 -5.24 8.44 1.01
C LEU A 39 -6.40 7.94 0.15
N LEU A 40 -6.94 6.77 0.52
CA LEU A 40 -8.09 6.16 -0.12
C LEU A 40 -8.94 5.53 0.98
N GLU A 41 -10.14 6.08 1.17
CA GLU A 41 -11.18 5.44 1.98
C GLU A 41 -11.51 4.06 1.40
N ARG A 42 -12.03 3.15 2.22
CA ARG A 42 -12.36 1.80 1.76
C ARG A 42 -13.31 1.88 0.55
N ILE A 43 -12.85 1.34 -0.57
CA ILE A 43 -13.65 1.15 -1.78
C ILE A 43 -13.84 -0.34 -2.05
N SER A 44 -15.01 -0.72 -2.55
CA SER A 44 -15.23 -2.04 -3.13
C SER A 44 -14.98 -1.98 -4.64
N TYR A 45 -14.06 -2.79 -5.15
CA TYR A 45 -13.71 -2.80 -6.58
C TYR A 45 -14.42 -3.91 -7.37
N TYR A 46 -15.03 -4.88 -6.69
CA TYR A 46 -15.74 -5.98 -7.33
C TYR A 46 -16.94 -6.44 -6.49
N ASN A 47 -17.94 -7.03 -7.15
CA ASN A 47 -19.10 -7.61 -6.50
C ASN A 47 -19.35 -9.01 -7.07
N LEU A 48 -19.14 -10.03 -6.25
CA LEU A 48 -19.29 -11.43 -6.63
C LEU A 48 -20.76 -11.85 -6.55
N SER A 49 -21.30 -12.34 -7.66
CA SER A 49 -22.66 -12.87 -7.69
C SER A 49 -22.77 -14.15 -6.85
N TYR A 50 -23.85 -14.27 -6.08
CA TYR A 50 -24.05 -15.39 -5.15
C TYR A 50 -24.05 -16.75 -5.84
N ASP A 51 -24.62 -16.85 -7.04
CA ASP A 51 -24.67 -18.08 -7.83
C ASP A 51 -23.29 -18.54 -8.35
N LYS A 52 -22.28 -17.67 -8.27
CA LYS A 52 -20.90 -17.92 -8.68
C LYS A 52 -19.91 -17.96 -7.52
N SER A 53 -20.39 -17.80 -6.28
CA SER A 53 -19.52 -17.66 -5.12
C SER A 53 -18.63 -18.88 -4.91
N ASP A 54 -19.21 -20.08 -4.92
CA ASP A 54 -18.47 -21.32 -4.62
C ASP A 54 -17.40 -21.60 -5.70
N GLU A 55 -17.77 -21.52 -6.97
CA GLU A 55 -16.86 -21.71 -8.12
C GLU A 55 -15.70 -20.69 -8.10
N PHE A 56 -15.99 -19.45 -7.73
CA PHE A 56 -14.99 -18.39 -7.63
C PHE A 56 -13.99 -18.66 -6.50
N TRP A 57 -14.48 -18.98 -5.30
CA TRP A 57 -13.58 -19.20 -4.15
C TRP A 57 -12.75 -20.46 -4.30
N GLU A 58 -13.30 -21.53 -4.87
CA GLU A 58 -12.54 -22.73 -5.20
C GLU A 58 -11.37 -22.39 -6.15
N PHE A 59 -11.64 -21.65 -7.23
CA PHE A 59 -10.59 -21.18 -8.13
C PHE A 59 -9.58 -20.26 -7.44
N TYR A 60 -10.04 -19.30 -6.63
CA TYR A 60 -9.18 -18.33 -5.96
C TYR A 60 -8.22 -19.03 -4.99
N GLU A 61 -8.74 -19.93 -4.14
CA GLU A 61 -7.94 -20.68 -3.16
C GLU A 61 -6.94 -21.63 -3.83
N GLU A 62 -7.32 -22.30 -4.93
CA GLU A 62 -6.42 -23.17 -5.69
C GLU A 62 -5.25 -22.41 -6.35
N ASN A 63 -5.39 -21.09 -6.56
CA ASN A 63 -4.43 -20.25 -7.26
C ASN A 63 -3.90 -19.09 -6.40
N ASP A 64 -4.08 -19.15 -5.07
CA ASP A 64 -3.86 -18.06 -4.13
C ASP A 64 -2.48 -17.40 -4.24
N GLU A 65 -1.41 -18.19 -4.37
CA GLU A 65 -0.04 -17.68 -4.49
C GLU A 65 0.14 -16.78 -5.72
N ILE A 66 -0.29 -17.27 -6.89
CA ILE A 66 -0.14 -16.54 -8.17
C ILE A 66 -1.06 -15.32 -8.19
N ILE A 67 -2.30 -15.47 -7.72
CA ILE A 67 -3.26 -14.36 -7.69
C ILE A 67 -2.77 -13.27 -6.75
N SER A 68 -2.29 -13.62 -5.55
CA SER A 68 -1.76 -12.65 -4.58
C SER A 68 -0.58 -11.87 -5.15
N GLU A 69 0.38 -12.55 -5.81
CA GLU A 69 1.52 -11.88 -6.46
C GLU A 69 1.07 -10.92 -7.58
N ASP A 70 0.12 -11.33 -8.43
CA ASP A 70 -0.41 -10.50 -9.52
C ASP A 70 -1.23 -9.31 -8.99
N GLU A 71 -2.04 -9.51 -7.94
CA GLU A 71 -2.81 -8.45 -7.29
C GLU A 71 -1.90 -7.39 -6.67
N GLU A 72 -0.89 -7.81 -5.89
CA GLU A 72 0.06 -6.88 -5.29
C GLU A 72 0.78 -6.05 -6.35
N LYS A 73 1.23 -6.71 -7.42
CA LYS A 73 1.92 -6.05 -8.53
C LYS A 73 1.02 -5.02 -9.21
N ILE A 74 -0.21 -5.39 -9.61
CA ILE A 74 -1.13 -4.50 -10.30
C ILE A 74 -1.47 -3.29 -9.42
N LEU A 75 -1.69 -3.49 -8.13
CA LEU A 75 -2.02 -2.42 -7.19
C LEU A 75 -0.83 -1.47 -6.97
N VAL A 76 0.40 -1.97 -6.87
CA VAL A 76 1.60 -1.12 -6.78
C VAL A 76 1.82 -0.36 -8.08
N GLU A 77 1.70 -1.00 -9.24
CA GLU A 77 1.82 -0.32 -10.54
C GLU A 77 0.80 0.81 -10.67
N TRP A 78 -0.45 0.55 -10.31
CA TRP A 78 -1.50 1.57 -10.28
C TRP A 78 -1.19 2.71 -9.30
N PHE A 79 -0.71 2.40 -8.09
CA PHE A 79 -0.35 3.41 -7.11
C PHE A 79 0.84 4.27 -7.56
N VAL A 80 1.87 3.66 -8.15
CA VAL A 80 3.05 4.35 -8.70
C VAL A 80 2.64 5.31 -9.82
N ASP A 81 1.70 4.89 -10.68
CA ASP A 81 1.12 5.75 -11.70
C ASP A 81 0.43 6.99 -11.09
N CYS A 82 -0.36 6.79 -10.04
CA CYS A 82 -0.99 7.88 -9.29
C CYS A 82 0.05 8.81 -8.63
N TRP A 83 1.06 8.23 -7.98
CA TRP A 83 2.17 8.93 -7.35
C TRP A 83 2.91 9.84 -8.33
N ASN A 84 3.25 9.31 -9.51
CA ASN A 84 3.93 10.06 -10.55
C ASN A 84 3.07 11.19 -11.12
N LYS A 85 1.78 10.95 -11.36
CA LYS A 85 0.82 11.98 -11.79
C LYS A 85 0.66 13.10 -10.76
N ALA A 86 0.79 12.79 -9.48
CA ALA A 86 0.76 13.75 -8.38
C ALA A 86 2.11 14.48 -8.14
N ASN A 87 3.09 14.31 -9.02
CA ASN A 87 4.46 14.84 -8.86
C ASN A 87 5.15 14.34 -7.57
N GLY A 88 4.87 13.10 -7.17
CA GLY A 88 5.44 12.47 -5.98
C GLY A 88 6.97 12.38 -6.01
N GLY A 89 7.58 12.29 -7.20
CA GLY A 89 9.04 12.34 -7.37
C GLY A 89 9.71 13.64 -6.89
N SER A 90 8.94 14.70 -6.59
CA SER A 90 9.47 15.91 -5.96
C SER A 90 9.66 15.80 -4.44
N ILE A 91 9.11 14.76 -3.81
CA ILE A 91 9.23 14.49 -2.39
C ILE A 91 10.64 13.98 -2.09
N LYS A 92 11.34 14.70 -1.21
CA LYS A 92 12.74 14.41 -0.86
C LYS A 92 12.91 13.33 0.21
N LEU A 93 11.86 13.03 0.96
CA LEU A 93 11.88 12.01 1.99
C LEU A 93 11.67 10.62 1.37
N PRO A 94 12.31 9.57 1.92
CA PRO A 94 12.01 8.19 1.54
C PRO A 94 10.50 7.93 1.62
N ALA A 95 9.96 7.28 0.60
CA ALA A 95 8.54 6.97 0.52
C ALA A 95 8.37 5.55 0.00
N TYR A 96 7.57 4.76 0.73
CA TYR A 96 7.44 3.33 0.48
C TYR A 96 5.96 2.96 0.35
N CYS A 97 5.65 2.14 -0.65
CA CYS A 97 4.33 1.54 -0.84
C CYS A 97 4.41 0.05 -0.51
N GLY A 98 3.80 -0.37 0.59
CA GLY A 98 3.74 -1.76 1.01
C GLY A 98 2.33 -2.18 1.39
N PHE A 99 2.10 -3.48 1.44
CA PHE A 99 0.85 -4.09 1.88
C PHE A 99 0.89 -4.35 3.39
N HIS A 100 -0.29 -4.40 4.01
CA HIS A 100 -0.41 -4.84 5.39
C HIS A 100 0.11 -6.28 5.52
N ASP A 101 0.91 -6.56 6.56
CA ASP A 101 1.54 -7.86 6.83
C ASP A 101 2.55 -8.39 5.80
N ALA A 102 2.83 -7.65 4.71
CA ALA A 102 3.88 -8.02 3.77
C ALA A 102 5.29 -7.82 4.37
N ASN A 103 6.26 -8.58 3.89
CA ASN A 103 7.66 -8.49 4.31
C ASN A 103 8.52 -7.58 3.42
N GLN A 104 7.90 -6.91 2.44
CA GLN A 104 8.56 -6.01 1.50
C GLN A 104 7.71 -4.77 1.26
N SER A 105 8.38 -3.72 0.83
CA SER A 105 7.74 -2.51 0.34
C SER A 105 8.40 -2.06 -0.96
N PHE A 106 7.63 -1.43 -1.83
CA PHE A 106 8.15 -0.78 -3.03
C PHE A 106 8.68 0.61 -2.70
N ASP A 107 9.97 0.85 -2.96
CA ASP A 107 10.60 2.17 -2.84
C ASP A 107 10.15 3.06 -4.01
N LEU A 108 9.32 4.07 -3.70
CA LEU A 108 8.73 4.99 -4.68
C LEU A 108 9.74 5.97 -5.27
N GLN A 109 10.93 6.12 -4.67
CA GLN A 109 11.99 6.97 -5.19
C GLN A 109 12.94 6.19 -6.11
N LYS A 110 13.29 4.96 -5.72
CA LYS A 110 14.23 4.11 -6.47
C LYS A 110 13.55 3.18 -7.49
N ASN A 111 12.23 3.00 -7.40
CA ASN A 111 11.44 2.06 -8.20
C ASN A 111 11.93 0.60 -8.10
N ILE A 112 12.16 0.14 -6.87
CA ILE A 112 12.60 -1.23 -6.57
C ILE A 112 11.84 -1.76 -5.36
N TRP A 113 11.69 -3.09 -5.29
CA TRP A 113 11.26 -3.75 -4.07
C TRP A 113 12.42 -3.83 -3.08
N VAL A 114 12.14 -3.51 -1.81
CA VAL A 114 13.09 -3.62 -0.69
C VAL A 114 12.44 -4.37 0.44
N SER A 115 13.22 -5.14 1.21
CA SER A 115 12.67 -5.78 2.41
C SER A 115 12.28 -4.74 3.45
N ASP A 116 11.31 -5.10 4.28
CA ASP A 116 10.84 -4.23 5.37
C ASP A 116 11.91 -3.99 6.45
N GLU A 117 12.95 -4.82 6.53
CA GLU A 117 14.11 -4.58 7.41
C GLU A 117 15.08 -3.56 6.82
N GLU A 118 15.38 -3.66 5.52
CA GLU A 118 16.34 -2.79 4.82
C GLU A 118 15.87 -1.34 4.72
N LYS A 119 14.56 -1.12 4.51
CA LYS A 119 14.00 0.22 4.25
C LYS A 119 14.23 1.26 5.37
N TRP A 120 14.59 0.81 6.58
CA TRP A 120 14.83 1.67 7.75
C TRP A 120 16.27 2.17 7.87
N TRP A 121 17.21 1.54 7.16
CA TRP A 121 18.65 1.77 7.31
C TRP A 121 19.31 2.41 6.09
N ASP A 122 18.59 2.48 4.96
CA ASP A 122 18.94 3.31 3.79
C ASP A 122 18.78 4.82 4.06
#